data_AF-A0A158QSK6-F1
#
_entry.id   AF-A0A158QSK6-F1
#
_cell.length_a   1.000
_cell.length_b   1.000
_cell.length_c   1.000
_cell.angle_alpha   90.00
_cell.angle_beta   90.00
_cell.angle_gamma   90.00
#
_symmetry.space_group_name_H-M   'P 1'
#
loop_
_entity.id
_entity.type
_entity.pdbx_description
1 polymer ?
#
loop_
_entity_poly.entity_id
_entity_poly.type
_entity_poly.pdbx_seq_one_letter_code
_entity_poly.pdbx_strand_id
1 'polypeptide(L)'
;MHLFKFQEFIDWVDGGCYINWCDNASLRGAKRQSIGVTFAGLQSRQRTESDVGDITLPSPPQASSPPGTTFLPPPPPSPKEQAFFWRVVDEDVTPALDFADSAISKSLWISLSHLGVDMEPLSASDTPLDECCPLVPSHNVKFSLKLLVRFVVHNDGSTTRECYNISAYARQRIAAVADLFQYLTLIRRGLTGTPTTPTNQSPSNSLKLGSRTSSTSDPVIDQTRRHQFENVQRRRLAVTLSRLGYGLPLME
;
A
#
# COMPACT_ATOMS: atom_id res chain seq x y z
N MET A 1 3.98 -9.25 25.85
CA MET A 1 4.36 -8.28 24.80
C MET A 1 3.62 -8.49 23.47
N HIS A 2 3.47 -9.72 22.97
CA HIS A 2 2.77 -9.98 21.68
C HIS A 2 1.28 -9.58 21.65
N LEU A 3 0.54 -9.77 22.75
CA LEU A 3 -0.89 -9.43 22.83
C LEU A 3 -1.17 -7.94 22.60
N PHE A 4 -0.30 -7.05 23.10
CA PHE A 4 -0.45 -5.61 22.92
C PHE A 4 -0.26 -5.19 21.46
N LYS A 5 0.73 -5.77 20.77
CA LYS A 5 0.98 -5.51 19.34
C LYS A 5 -0.16 -6.04 18.45
N PHE A 6 -0.76 -7.17 18.83
CA PHE A 6 -1.93 -7.71 18.12
C PHE A 6 -3.16 -6.81 18.33
N GLN A 7 -3.42 -6.35 19.56
CA GLN A 7 -4.56 -5.48 19.83
C GLN A 7 -4.49 -4.17 19.04
N GLU A 8 -3.32 -3.55 18.93
CA GLU A 8 -3.19 -2.36 18.10
C GLU A 8 -3.38 -2.63 16.61
N PHE A 9 -2.99 -3.81 16.12
CA PHE A 9 -3.32 -4.22 14.75
C PHE A 9 -4.84 -4.35 14.57
N ILE A 10 -5.54 -4.94 15.54
CA ILE A 10 -7.00 -5.02 15.52
C ILE A 10 -7.62 -3.62 15.51
N ASP A 11 -7.16 -2.72 16.38
CA ASP A 11 -7.63 -1.34 16.44
C ASP A 11 -7.39 -0.61 15.10
N TRP A 12 -6.27 -0.86 14.43
CA TRP A 12 -6.00 -0.31 13.10
C TRP A 12 -6.90 -0.88 12.01
N VAL A 13 -7.19 -2.19 12.05
CA VAL A 13 -8.12 -2.83 11.10
C VAL A 13 -9.54 -2.28 11.29
N ASP A 14 -10.01 -2.22 12.54
CA ASP A 14 -11.34 -1.71 12.89
C ASP A 14 -11.47 -0.21 12.60
N GLY A 15 -10.39 0.56 12.73
CA GLY A 15 -10.27 1.96 12.33
C GLY A 15 -10.16 2.21 10.83
N GLY A 16 -10.39 1.20 9.99
CA GLY A 16 -10.44 1.35 8.53
C GLY A 16 -9.08 1.23 7.83
N CYS A 17 -8.08 0.63 8.48
CA CYS A 17 -6.75 0.36 7.93
C CYS A 17 -6.08 1.63 7.37
N TYR A 18 -6.10 2.72 8.13
CA TYR A 18 -5.61 3.99 7.64
C TYR A 18 -4.10 3.95 7.41
N ILE A 19 -3.69 4.30 6.20
CA ILE A 19 -2.29 4.39 5.78
C ILE A 19 -2.04 5.86 5.52
N ASN A 20 -1.39 6.53 6.46
CA ASN A 20 -1.11 7.95 6.40
C ASN A 20 0.36 8.15 6.07
N TRP A 21 0.68 8.36 4.80
CA TRP A 21 2.02 8.81 4.44
C TRP A 21 2.11 10.30 4.73
N CYS A 22 2.85 10.68 5.77
CA CYS A 22 3.25 12.08 5.92
C CYS A 22 4.36 12.39 4.92
N ASP A 23 4.23 13.51 4.20
CA ASP A 23 5.37 14.15 3.57
C ASP A 23 6.41 14.45 4.65
N ASN A 24 7.66 14.06 4.41
CA ASN A 24 8.79 14.04 5.34
C ASN A 24 9.05 15.36 6.12
N ALA A 25 8.37 16.45 5.79
CA ALA A 25 8.48 17.74 6.48
C ALA A 25 8.00 17.71 7.95
N SER A 26 7.14 16.76 8.37
CA SER A 26 6.57 16.76 9.73
C SER A 26 7.24 15.81 10.74
N LEU A 27 8.17 14.95 10.32
CA LEU A 27 8.73 13.92 11.20
C LEU A 27 9.75 14.43 12.25
N ARG A 28 10.23 15.68 12.14
CA ARG A 28 11.23 16.25 13.08
C ARG A 28 10.75 17.37 14.01
N GLY A 29 9.46 17.73 14.06
CA GLY A 29 9.01 18.65 15.12
C GLY A 29 7.79 19.54 14.88
N ALA A 30 7.05 19.40 13.78
CA ALA A 30 5.84 20.16 13.55
C ALA A 30 4.59 19.27 13.74
N LYS A 31 3.52 19.83 14.30
CA LYS A 31 2.20 19.19 14.50
C LYS A 31 1.87 18.24 13.33
N ARG A 32 1.78 16.95 13.64
CA ARG A 32 1.42 15.85 12.73
C ARG A 32 0.07 16.16 12.07
N GLN A 33 0.09 16.78 10.88
CA GLN A 33 -1.12 17.01 10.10
C GLN A 33 -1.34 15.80 9.18
N SER A 34 -2.52 15.20 9.35
CA SER A 34 -2.98 14.05 8.58
C SER A 34 -3.44 14.51 7.21
N ILE A 35 -2.76 14.09 6.14
CA ILE A 35 -3.28 14.20 4.78
C ILE A 35 -3.68 12.80 4.34
N GLY A 36 -4.97 12.52 4.38
CA GLY A 36 -5.49 11.25 3.87
C GLY A 36 -5.27 11.16 2.38
N VAL A 37 -4.47 10.18 1.95
CA VAL A 37 -4.39 9.81 0.54
C VAL A 37 -5.67 9.07 0.18
N THR A 38 -6.61 9.80 -0.43
CA THR A 38 -7.79 9.21 -1.06
C THR A 38 -7.36 8.60 -2.38
N PHE A 39 -7.30 7.26 -2.45
CA PHE A 39 -7.22 6.58 -3.75
C PHE A 39 -8.56 6.80 -4.47
N ALA A 40 -8.57 7.71 -5.45
CA ALA A 40 -9.68 7.82 -6.39
C ALA A 40 -9.84 6.46 -7.09
N GLY A 41 -11.05 5.93 -7.07
CA GLY A 41 -11.35 4.54 -7.44
C GLY A 41 -10.84 4.14 -8.82
N LEU A 42 -10.08 3.05 -8.87
CA LEU A 42 -10.08 2.19 -10.04
C LEU A 42 -11.47 1.55 -10.10
N GLN A 43 -12.36 2.20 -10.86
CA GLN A 43 -13.66 1.64 -11.17
C GLN A 43 -13.46 0.24 -11.78
N SER A 44 -14.20 -0.71 -11.24
CA SER A 44 -14.32 -2.08 -11.72
C SER A 44 -14.51 -2.09 -13.24
N ARG A 45 -13.47 -2.51 -13.97
CA ARG A 45 -13.50 -2.67 -15.43
C ARG A 45 -14.48 -3.81 -15.75
N GLN A 46 -15.74 -3.48 -16.03
CA GLN A 46 -16.69 -4.44 -16.57
C GLN A 46 -16.24 -4.84 -17.98
N ARG A 47 -16.29 -6.14 -18.22
CA ARG A 47 -15.91 -6.85 -19.43
C ARG A 47 -16.97 -6.54 -20.50
N THR A 48 -16.61 -5.86 -21.59
CA THR A 48 -17.49 -5.67 -22.75
C THR A 48 -17.21 -6.76 -23.78
N GLU A 49 -18.17 -7.68 -23.94
CA GLU A 49 -18.31 -8.51 -25.13
C GLU A 49 -19.34 -7.86 -26.08
N SER A 50 -18.95 -7.82 -27.36
CA SER A 50 -19.79 -7.93 -28.56
C SER A 50 -20.68 -6.76 -29.03
N ASP A 51 -20.24 -6.24 -30.19
CA ASP A 51 -20.97 -6.00 -31.45
C ASP A 51 -21.96 -4.83 -31.61
N VAL A 52 -21.87 -4.26 -32.81
CA VAL A 52 -22.48 -3.03 -33.32
C VAL A 52 -23.94 -3.27 -33.73
N GLY A 53 -24.85 -2.40 -33.30
CA GLY A 53 -26.26 -2.41 -33.74
C GLY A 53 -27.07 -1.21 -33.24
N ASP A 54 -27.05 -0.16 -34.06
CA ASP A 54 -27.88 1.04 -34.13
C ASP A 54 -29.25 1.03 -33.37
N ILE A 55 -29.38 1.78 -32.26
CA ILE A 55 -30.67 2.26 -31.73
C ILE A 55 -30.47 3.65 -31.09
N THR A 56 -31.17 4.64 -31.64
CA THR A 56 -31.29 6.02 -31.17
C THR A 56 -31.73 6.09 -29.70
N LEU A 57 -30.88 6.63 -28.83
CA LEU A 57 -31.19 6.85 -27.40
C LEU A 57 -32.02 8.14 -27.23
N PRO A 58 -33.19 8.08 -26.55
CA PRO A 58 -33.90 9.26 -26.11
C PRO A 58 -33.13 9.96 -24.98
N SER A 59 -33.26 11.29 -24.94
CA SER A 59 -32.67 12.21 -23.96
C SER A 59 -32.75 11.69 -22.52
N PRO A 60 -31.69 11.88 -21.69
CA PRO A 60 -31.74 11.43 -20.30
C PRO A 60 -32.80 12.24 -19.51
N PRO A 61 -33.63 11.58 -18.68
CA PRO A 61 -34.55 12.27 -17.79
C PRO A 61 -33.76 13.07 -16.75
N GLN A 62 -34.15 14.32 -16.55
CA GLN A 62 -33.64 15.16 -15.46
C GLN A 62 -33.89 14.46 -14.12
N ALA A 63 -32.83 13.93 -13.53
CA ALA A 63 -32.84 13.43 -12.16
C ALA A 63 -32.81 14.63 -11.20
N SER A 64 -33.99 15.06 -10.78
CA SER A 64 -34.17 15.90 -9.59
C SER A 64 -33.71 15.13 -8.35
N SER A 65 -32.42 15.26 -8.02
CA SER A 65 -31.87 14.77 -6.76
C SER A 65 -32.34 15.69 -5.63
N PRO A 66 -32.82 15.16 -4.49
CA PRO A 66 -33.21 15.98 -3.35
C PRO A 66 -31.97 16.69 -2.74
N PRO A 67 -32.11 17.93 -2.28
CA PRO A 67 -31.02 18.65 -1.63
C PRO A 67 -30.86 18.12 -0.20
N GLY A 68 -29.71 17.53 0.15
CA GLY A 68 -29.41 17.29 1.56
C GLY A 68 -28.51 16.13 1.96
N THR A 69 -27.90 15.35 1.06
CA THR A 69 -26.86 14.41 1.49
C THR A 69 -25.50 15.07 1.36
N THR A 70 -25.16 15.93 2.32
CA THR A 70 -23.77 16.35 2.52
C THR A 70 -22.98 15.09 2.85
N PHE A 71 -22.24 14.55 1.87
CA PHE A 71 -21.22 13.53 2.11
C PHE A 71 -20.16 14.15 3.02
N LEU A 72 -20.35 14.03 4.32
CA LEU A 72 -19.31 14.37 5.28
C LEU A 72 -18.16 13.36 5.07
N PRO A 73 -16.92 13.84 4.87
CA PRO A 73 -15.79 12.93 4.82
C PRO A 73 -15.74 12.12 6.13
N PRO A 74 -15.32 10.84 6.06
CA PRO A 74 -15.21 10.02 7.27
C PRO A 74 -14.31 10.74 8.29
N PRO A 75 -14.65 10.69 9.59
CA PRO A 75 -13.85 11.32 10.62
C PRO A 75 -12.40 10.81 10.57
N PRO A 76 -11.41 11.68 10.87
CA PRO A 76 -10.01 11.26 10.89
C PRO A 76 -9.82 10.15 11.94
N PRO A 77 -8.96 9.15 11.68
CA PRO A 77 -8.74 8.06 12.61
C PRO A 77 -8.15 8.58 13.93
N SER A 78 -8.58 8.01 15.04
CA SER A 78 -8.07 8.31 16.36
C SER A 78 -6.59 7.93 16.51
N PRO A 79 -5.87 8.49 17.51
CA PRO A 79 -4.48 8.10 17.77
C PRO A 79 -4.29 6.60 18.00
N LYS A 80 -5.28 5.94 18.61
CA LYS A 80 -5.27 4.49 18.87
C LYS A 80 -5.31 3.69 17.57
N GLU A 81 -6.18 4.07 16.64
CA GLU A 81 -6.34 3.43 15.33
C GLU A 81 -5.12 3.64 14.42
N GLN A 82 -4.32 4.69 14.67
CA GLN A 82 -3.09 4.95 13.91
C GLN A 82 -1.83 4.36 14.55
N ALA A 83 -1.88 3.94 15.82
CA ALA A 83 -0.70 3.56 16.61
C ALA A 83 0.10 2.43 15.98
N PHE A 84 -0.58 1.40 15.47
CA PHE A 84 0.05 0.27 14.78
C PHE A 84 0.85 0.73 13.55
N PHE A 85 0.23 1.53 12.68
CA PHE A 85 0.86 1.99 11.44
C PHE A 85 2.08 2.86 11.73
N TRP A 86 1.96 3.81 12.66
CA TRP A 86 3.08 4.68 13.03
C TRP A 86 4.22 3.90 13.65
N ARG A 87 3.94 2.87 14.46
CA ARG A 87 4.99 1.98 14.96
C ARG A 87 5.73 1.29 13.81
N VAL A 88 5.01 0.74 12.83
CA VAL A 88 5.63 0.10 11.67
C VAL A 88 6.53 1.10 10.92
N VAL A 89 6.06 2.34 10.75
CA VAL A 89 6.82 3.40 10.11
C VAL A 89 8.09 3.76 10.88
N ASP A 90 7.98 3.98 12.20
CA ASP A 90 9.08 4.45 13.03
C ASP A 90 10.12 3.34 13.31
N GLU A 91 9.66 2.12 13.65
CA GLU A 91 10.53 1.01 14.04
C GLU A 91 11.17 0.30 12.84
N ASP A 92 10.45 0.18 11.72
CA ASP A 92 10.88 -0.66 10.59
C ASP A 92 11.18 0.15 9.33
N VAL A 93 10.22 0.94 8.84
CA VAL A 93 10.32 1.58 7.51
C VAL A 93 11.35 2.69 7.48
N THR A 94 11.28 3.62 8.43
CA THR A 94 12.19 4.76 8.53
C THR A 94 13.65 4.32 8.53
N PRO A 95 14.09 3.41 9.42
CA PRO A 95 15.46 2.95 9.37
C PRO A 95 15.78 2.07 8.16
N ALA A 96 14.80 1.35 7.59
CA ALA A 96 15.01 0.58 6.37
C ALA A 96 15.20 1.48 5.14
N LEU A 97 14.71 2.72 5.14
CA LEU A 97 14.87 3.70 4.06
C LEU A 97 15.88 4.83 4.39
N ASP A 98 16.66 4.67 5.46
CA ASP A 98 17.75 5.59 5.80
C ASP A 98 18.92 5.41 4.81
N PHE A 99 18.92 6.22 3.76
CA PHE A 99 19.90 6.22 2.68
C PHE A 99 20.68 7.54 2.64
N ALA A 100 21.83 7.52 1.96
CA ALA A 100 22.72 8.68 1.90
C ALA A 100 22.09 9.88 1.16
N ASP A 101 21.46 9.63 0.01
CA ASP A 101 20.81 10.69 -0.76
C ASP A 101 19.40 11.01 -0.22
N SER A 102 19.30 12.15 0.47
CA SER A 102 18.04 12.60 1.06
C SER A 102 16.99 13.07 0.04
N ALA A 103 17.39 13.47 -1.18
CA ALA A 103 16.46 13.90 -2.22
C ALA A 103 15.80 12.67 -2.85
N ILE A 104 16.58 11.68 -3.25
CA ILE A 104 16.07 10.40 -3.76
C ILE A 104 15.23 9.71 -2.70
N SER A 105 15.66 9.74 -1.43
CA SER A 105 14.86 9.19 -0.32
C SER A 105 13.48 9.85 -0.23
N LYS A 106 13.39 11.19 -0.34
CA LYS A 106 12.09 11.89 -0.35
C LYS A 106 11.21 11.46 -1.53
N SER A 107 11.76 11.40 -2.74
CA SER A 107 11.03 10.92 -3.92
C SER A 107 10.54 9.47 -3.72
N LEU A 108 11.38 8.61 -3.15
CA LEU A 108 11.04 7.23 -2.86
C LEU A 108 9.90 7.12 -1.85
N TRP A 109 9.91 7.93 -0.79
CA TRP A 109 8.83 8.00 0.19
C TRP A 109 7.48 8.33 -0.47
N ILE A 110 7.46 9.32 -1.37
CA ILE A 110 6.26 9.71 -2.13
C ILE A 110 5.85 8.59 -3.10
N SER A 111 6.78 7.97 -3.81
CA SER A 111 6.43 6.89 -4.75
C SER A 111 5.90 5.65 -4.03
N LEU A 112 6.48 5.28 -2.89
CA LEU A 112 5.97 4.18 -2.06
C LEU A 112 4.54 4.46 -1.60
N SER A 113 4.18 5.73 -1.34
CA SER A 113 2.85 6.08 -0.86
C SER A 113 1.71 5.79 -1.83
N HIS A 114 2.05 5.64 -3.09
CA HIS A 114 1.11 5.37 -4.16
C HIS A 114 1.39 4.08 -4.91
N LEU A 115 2.25 3.20 -4.36
CA LEU A 115 2.71 1.97 -5.04
C LEU A 115 3.36 2.26 -6.41
N GLY A 116 4.02 3.40 -6.54
CA GLY A 116 4.65 3.91 -7.77
C GLY A 116 6.14 3.65 -7.87
N VAL A 117 6.62 2.55 -7.28
CA VAL A 117 8.03 2.14 -7.32
C VAL A 117 8.18 0.94 -8.23
N ASP A 118 9.12 1.03 -9.16
CA ASP A 118 9.48 -0.05 -10.08
C ASP A 118 11.00 -0.23 -10.11
N MET A 119 11.46 -1.48 -10.22
CA MET A 119 12.88 -1.83 -10.13
C MET A 119 13.20 -2.95 -11.12
N GLU A 120 14.14 -2.68 -12.03
CA GLU A 120 14.55 -3.61 -13.08
C GLU A 120 16.07 -3.88 -12.98
N PRO A 121 16.56 -5.10 -13.26
CA PRO A 121 17.99 -5.35 -13.35
C PRO A 121 18.60 -4.56 -14.51
N LEU A 122 19.81 -4.04 -14.32
CA LEU A 122 20.57 -3.43 -15.43
C LEU A 122 21.11 -4.52 -16.35
N SER A 123 21.04 -4.29 -17.66
CA SER A 123 21.71 -5.15 -18.64
C SER A 123 23.22 -5.09 -18.44
N ALA A 124 23.95 -6.14 -18.82
CA ALA A 124 25.41 -6.15 -18.76
C ALA A 124 26.05 -5.03 -19.60
N SER A 125 25.39 -4.58 -20.67
CA SER A 125 25.80 -3.43 -21.49
C SER A 125 25.59 -2.08 -20.82
N ASP A 126 24.61 -2.01 -19.91
CA ASP A 126 24.13 -0.76 -19.31
C ASP A 126 24.66 -0.60 -17.89
N THR A 127 25.40 -1.60 -17.39
CA THR A 127 26.04 -1.54 -16.07
C THR A 127 27.29 -0.67 -16.21
N PRO A 128 27.27 0.55 -15.66
CA PRO A 128 28.44 1.41 -15.69
C PRO A 128 29.54 0.77 -14.84
N LEU A 129 30.73 0.62 -15.42
CA LEU A 129 31.92 0.22 -14.67
C LEU A 129 32.24 1.35 -13.68
N ASP A 130 32.34 1.00 -12.39
CA ASP A 130 32.68 1.89 -11.28
C ASP A 130 31.64 2.96 -10.85
N GLU A 131 30.37 2.87 -11.29
CA GLU A 131 29.32 3.75 -10.75
C GLU A 131 28.85 3.26 -9.37
N CYS A 132 29.04 4.13 -8.38
CA CYS A 132 28.58 3.94 -7.01
C CYS A 132 27.10 4.30 -6.88
N CYS A 133 26.36 3.49 -6.13
CA CYS A 133 24.95 3.75 -5.86
C CYS A 133 24.76 5.02 -5.01
N PRO A 134 23.94 6.00 -5.44
CA PRO A 134 23.74 7.25 -4.69
C PRO A 134 23.06 7.03 -3.33
N LEU A 135 22.25 5.97 -3.20
CA LEU A 135 21.61 5.61 -1.93
C LEU A 135 22.57 4.92 -0.96
N VAL A 136 23.56 4.20 -1.48
CA VAL A 136 24.56 3.46 -0.70
C VAL A 136 25.93 3.54 -1.42
N PRO A 137 26.70 4.64 -1.21
CA PRO A 137 27.89 4.95 -2.02
C PRO A 137 29.00 3.91 -1.99
N SER A 138 29.02 3.01 -1.02
CA SER A 138 29.99 1.91 -0.93
C SER A 138 29.67 0.70 -1.82
N HIS A 139 28.58 0.74 -2.59
CA HIS A 139 28.10 -0.41 -3.37
C HIS A 139 27.91 -0.05 -4.84
N ASN A 140 28.29 -0.97 -5.72
CA ASN A 140 28.10 -0.84 -7.16
C ASN A 140 26.62 -0.92 -7.56
N VAL A 141 26.25 -0.17 -8.59
CA VAL A 141 24.90 -0.23 -9.17
C VAL A 141 24.65 -1.56 -9.90
N LYS A 142 23.42 -2.06 -9.80
CA LYS A 142 22.97 -3.32 -10.41
C LYS A 142 21.52 -3.27 -10.92
N PHE A 143 20.74 -2.28 -10.49
CA PHE A 143 19.33 -2.14 -10.82
C PHE A 143 19.00 -0.70 -11.23
N SER A 144 18.02 -0.53 -12.11
CA SER A 144 17.37 0.75 -12.37
C SER A 144 16.12 0.86 -11.49
N LEU A 145 16.04 1.94 -10.72
CA LEU A 145 14.91 2.34 -9.88
C LEU A 145 14.12 3.43 -10.60
N LYS A 146 12.83 3.19 -10.85
CA LYS A 146 11.91 4.16 -11.44
C LYS A 146 10.89 4.58 -10.39
N LEU A 147 10.81 5.88 -10.13
CA LEU A 147 9.96 6.49 -9.11
C LEU A 147 8.89 7.37 -9.76
N LEU A 148 7.62 7.07 -9.50
CA LEU A 148 6.49 7.92 -9.86
C LEU A 148 6.24 8.95 -8.75
N VAL A 149 6.70 10.19 -8.95
CA VAL A 149 6.73 11.22 -7.88
C VAL A 149 5.61 12.26 -8.01
N ARG A 150 4.95 12.32 -9.18
CA ARG A 150 3.80 13.19 -9.43
C ARG A 150 2.75 12.45 -10.26
N PHE A 151 1.53 12.32 -9.73
CA PHE A 151 0.33 12.07 -10.55
C PHE A 151 -0.12 13.37 -11.24
N VAL A 152 0.80 14.06 -11.91
CA VAL A 152 0.41 15.08 -12.88
C VAL A 152 0.32 14.34 -14.19
N VAL A 153 -0.90 13.94 -14.53
CA VAL A 153 -1.21 13.57 -15.91
C VAL A 153 -1.07 14.87 -16.68
N HIS A 154 0.02 15.03 -17.41
CA HIS A 154 0.14 16.14 -18.34
C HIS A 154 -1.02 16.04 -19.35
N ASN A 155 -1.40 17.14 -20.02
CA ASN A 155 -2.51 17.13 -20.98
C ASN A 155 -2.34 16.12 -22.14
N ASP A 156 -1.14 15.54 -22.28
CA ASP A 156 -0.77 14.47 -23.21
C ASP A 156 -0.87 13.05 -22.63
N GLY A 157 -1.26 12.90 -21.36
CA GLY A 157 -1.33 11.62 -20.66
C GLY A 157 -0.02 11.13 -20.02
N SER A 158 1.09 11.87 -20.16
CA SER A 158 2.40 11.45 -19.66
C SER A 158 2.53 11.61 -18.13
N THR A 159 3.27 10.69 -17.51
CA THR A 159 3.59 10.71 -16.07
C THR A 159 5.08 10.95 -15.87
N THR A 160 5.44 11.87 -14.97
CA THR A 160 6.85 12.14 -14.66
C THR A 160 7.43 10.99 -13.83
N ARG A 161 8.47 10.34 -14.37
CA ARG A 161 9.24 9.30 -13.66
C ARG A 161 10.66 9.79 -13.45
N GLU A 162 11.14 9.66 -12.22
CA GLU A 162 12.55 9.87 -11.89
C GLU A 162 13.25 8.50 -11.93
N CYS A 163 14.39 8.40 -12.61
CA CYS A 163 15.13 7.15 -12.78
C CYS A 163 16.50 7.26 -12.11
N TYR A 164 16.87 6.24 -11.33
CA TYR A 164 18.13 6.19 -10.59
C TYR A 164 18.73 4.80 -10.68
N ASN A 165 20.06 4.69 -10.79
CA ASN A 165 20.74 3.40 -10.68
C ASN A 165 21.02 3.10 -9.21
N ILE A 166 20.68 1.89 -8.75
CA ILE A 166 20.81 1.48 -7.35
C ILE A 166 21.53 0.14 -7.21
N SER A 167 22.13 -0.09 -6.05
CA SER A 167 22.77 -1.35 -5.71
C SER A 167 21.76 -2.44 -5.37
N ALA A 168 22.20 -3.70 -5.42
CA ALA A 168 21.39 -4.84 -4.97
C ALA A 168 20.94 -4.69 -3.50
N TYR A 169 21.82 -4.16 -2.64
CA TYR A 169 21.54 -3.93 -1.23
C TYR A 169 20.45 -2.86 -1.02
N ALA A 170 20.53 -1.74 -1.74
CA ALA A 170 19.46 -0.73 -1.73
C ALA A 170 18.13 -1.32 -2.24
N ARG A 171 18.18 -2.07 -3.35
CA ARG A 171 17.00 -2.74 -3.94
C ARG A 171 16.31 -3.69 -2.96
N GLN A 172 17.06 -4.49 -2.20
CA GLN A 172 16.49 -5.40 -1.21
C GLN A 172 15.72 -4.65 -0.10
N ARG A 173 16.29 -3.55 0.40
CA ARG A 173 15.65 -2.70 1.42
C ARG A 173 14.35 -2.08 0.89
N ILE A 174 14.38 -1.53 -0.32
CA ILE A 174 13.22 -0.92 -0.97
C ILE A 174 12.13 -1.96 -1.24
N ALA A 175 12.50 -3.12 -1.78
CA ALA A 175 11.55 -4.18 -2.11
C ALA A 175 10.83 -4.74 -0.89
N ALA A 176 11.54 -4.96 0.22
CA ALA A 176 10.93 -5.44 1.47
C ALA A 176 9.89 -4.46 2.02
N VAL A 177 10.19 -3.16 1.95
CA VAL A 177 9.26 -2.10 2.36
C VAL A 177 8.07 -2.02 1.41
N ALA A 178 8.30 -2.10 0.10
CA ALA A 178 7.23 -2.09 -0.91
C ALA A 178 6.26 -3.28 -0.73
N ASP A 179 6.76 -4.50 -0.51
CA ASP A 179 5.92 -5.69 -0.25
C ASP A 179 5.10 -5.54 1.05
N LEU A 180 5.69 -4.97 2.11
CA LEU A 180 4.96 -4.64 3.33
C LEU A 180 3.77 -3.71 3.05
N PHE A 181 4.02 -2.60 2.36
CA PHE A 181 2.96 -1.63 2.06
C PHE A 181 1.92 -2.15 1.07
N GLN A 182 2.33 -2.95 0.09
CA GLN A 182 1.41 -3.64 -0.81
C GLN A 182 0.47 -4.53 0.00
N TYR A 183 1.00 -5.33 0.93
CA TYR A 183 0.18 -6.20 1.77
C TYR A 183 -0.77 -5.42 2.69
N LEU A 184 -0.30 -4.34 3.34
CA LEU A 184 -1.17 -3.47 4.14
C LEU A 184 -2.30 -2.86 3.30
N THR A 185 -2.01 -2.50 2.04
CA THR A 185 -3.02 -2.00 1.10
C THR A 185 -4.03 -3.09 0.72
N LEU A 186 -3.59 -4.34 0.56
CA LEU A 186 -4.50 -5.47 0.33
C LEU A 186 -5.41 -5.71 1.54
N ILE A 187 -4.91 -5.60 2.77
CA ILE A 187 -5.74 -5.66 3.98
C ILE A 187 -6.79 -4.56 3.96
N ARG A 188 -6.38 -3.30 3.72
CA ARG A 188 -7.29 -2.14 3.62
C ARG A 188 -8.40 -2.35 2.58
N ARG A 189 -8.09 -3.00 1.47
CA ARG A 189 -9.05 -3.30 0.39
C ARG A 189 -9.89 -4.55 0.64
N GLY A 190 -9.65 -5.30 1.73
CA GLY A 190 -10.32 -6.56 2.02
C GLY A 190 -9.89 -7.73 1.10
N LEU A 191 -8.74 -7.63 0.43
CA LEU A 191 -8.27 -8.59 -0.58
C LEU A 191 -7.34 -9.69 -0.02
N THR A 192 -7.26 -9.83 1.30
CA THR A 192 -6.38 -10.79 1.99
C THR A 192 -7.14 -11.93 2.66
N GLY A 193 -8.36 -12.24 2.18
CA GLY A 193 -9.13 -13.38 2.67
C GLY A 193 -8.32 -14.67 2.54
N THR A 194 -8.42 -15.53 3.56
CA THR A 194 -7.88 -16.89 3.46
C THR A 194 -8.58 -17.60 2.30
N PRO A 195 -7.88 -18.35 1.43
CA PRO A 195 -8.56 -19.28 0.54
C PRO A 195 -9.35 -20.22 1.43
N THR A 196 -10.67 -20.07 1.42
CA THR A 196 -11.57 -21.02 2.05
C THR A 196 -11.24 -22.36 1.44
N THR A 197 -10.79 -23.31 2.26
CA THR A 197 -10.80 -24.73 1.91
C THR A 197 -12.18 -25.02 1.29
N PRO A 198 -12.28 -25.62 0.09
CA PRO A 198 -13.56 -25.79 -0.59
C PRO A 198 -14.43 -26.69 0.27
N THR A 199 -15.27 -26.07 1.08
CA THR A 199 -16.32 -26.77 1.80
C THR A 199 -17.49 -26.73 0.83
N ASN A 200 -17.86 -27.89 0.30
CA ASN A 200 -19.07 -28.09 -0.49
C ASN A 200 -20.28 -27.55 0.30
N GLN A 201 -20.61 -26.27 0.14
CA GLN A 201 -21.84 -25.70 0.64
C GLN A 201 -22.56 -25.08 -0.54
N SER A 202 -23.60 -25.83 -0.94
CA SER A 202 -24.59 -25.51 -1.95
C SER A 202 -25.13 -24.09 -1.78
N PRO A 203 -25.37 -23.32 -2.85
CA PRO A 203 -25.88 -21.96 -2.74
C PRO A 203 -27.37 -22.00 -2.43
N SER A 204 -27.71 -21.94 -1.14
CA SER A 204 -29.09 -21.68 -0.71
C SER A 204 -29.29 -20.18 -0.57
N ASN A 205 -29.91 -19.59 -1.60
CA ASN A 205 -30.44 -18.22 -1.57
C ASN A 205 -31.47 -18.09 -0.45
N SER A 206 -31.15 -17.37 0.61
CA SER A 206 -32.18 -16.67 1.39
C SER A 206 -31.63 -15.35 1.93
N LEU A 207 -32.21 -14.25 1.44
CA LEU A 207 -32.05 -12.92 2.01
C LEU A 207 -32.66 -12.96 3.42
N LYS A 208 -31.85 -12.83 4.45
CA LYS A 208 -32.33 -12.49 5.80
C LYS A 208 -31.77 -11.13 6.22
N LEU A 209 -32.63 -10.14 6.03
CA LEU A 209 -32.63 -8.87 6.75
C LEU A 209 -32.97 -9.17 8.23
N GLY A 210 -32.12 -8.79 9.18
CA GLY A 210 -32.51 -8.78 10.59
C GLY A 210 -31.38 -8.70 11.61
N SER A 211 -31.43 -7.61 12.40
CA SER A 211 -31.02 -7.53 13.81
C SER A 211 -29.51 -7.50 14.15
N ARG A 212 -28.99 -6.28 14.38
CA ARG A 212 -27.86 -6.00 15.28
C ARG A 212 -28.25 -6.40 16.71
N THR A 213 -27.63 -7.46 17.25
CA THR A 213 -27.45 -7.66 18.70
C THR A 213 -26.14 -8.41 18.99
N SER A 214 -25.37 -7.84 19.92
CA SER A 214 -24.31 -8.40 20.78
C SER A 214 -23.22 -9.34 20.21
N SER A 215 -22.02 -8.78 20.08
CA SER A 215 -20.74 -9.30 20.63
C SER A 215 -20.53 -10.82 20.73
N THR A 216 -20.28 -11.45 19.60
CA THR A 216 -19.34 -12.57 19.48
C THR A 216 -18.64 -12.39 18.15
N SER A 217 -17.35 -12.05 18.16
CA SER A 217 -16.54 -12.03 16.94
C SER A 217 -16.64 -13.41 16.29
N ASP A 218 -17.14 -13.45 15.06
CA ASP A 218 -17.21 -14.67 14.26
C ASP A 218 -15.81 -15.34 14.26
N PRO A 219 -15.70 -16.63 14.65
CA PRO A 219 -14.42 -17.33 14.72
C PRO A 219 -13.63 -17.28 13.40
N VAL A 220 -14.31 -17.15 12.26
CA VAL A 220 -13.68 -16.99 10.94
C VAL A 220 -13.00 -15.63 10.79
N ILE A 221 -13.64 -14.56 11.30
CA ILE A 221 -13.09 -13.21 11.28
C ILE A 221 -11.86 -13.12 12.18
N ASP A 222 -11.91 -13.73 13.38
CA ASP A 222 -10.76 -13.76 14.29
C ASP A 222 -9.59 -14.54 13.69
N GLN A 223 -9.85 -15.68 13.04
CA GLN A 223 -8.81 -16.46 12.36
C GLN A 223 -8.18 -15.70 11.19
N THR A 224 -8.99 -15.00 10.39
CA THR A 224 -8.49 -14.18 9.28
C THR A 224 -7.60 -13.05 9.78
N ARG A 225 -8.02 -12.34 10.85
CA ARG A 225 -7.26 -11.25 11.46
C ARG A 225 -5.93 -11.73 12.03
N ARG A 226 -5.90 -12.90 12.69
CA ARG A 226 -4.65 -13.51 13.16
C ARG A 226 -3.71 -13.83 11.99
N HIS A 227 -4.24 -14.45 10.94
CA HIS A 227 -3.44 -14.76 9.75
C HIS A 227 -2.85 -13.50 9.09
N GLN A 228 -3.65 -12.43 8.97
CA GLN A 228 -3.17 -11.14 8.47
C GLN A 228 -2.05 -10.58 9.36
N PHE A 229 -2.24 -10.59 10.68
CA PHE A 229 -1.22 -10.12 11.62
C PHE A 229 0.09 -10.88 11.51
N GLU A 230 0.04 -12.22 11.40
CA GLU A 230 1.25 -13.03 11.21
C GLU A 230 1.98 -12.67 9.91
N ASN A 231 1.24 -12.49 8.81
CA ASN A 231 1.83 -12.11 7.53
C ASN A 231 2.44 -10.71 7.56
N VAL A 232 1.83 -9.77 8.29
CA VAL A 232 2.44 -8.48 8.60
C VAL A 232 3.75 -8.70 9.36
N GLN A 233 3.76 -9.50 10.43
CA GLN A 233 4.99 -9.71 11.21
C GLN A 233 6.11 -10.36 10.37
N ARG A 234 5.79 -11.31 9.48
CA ARG A 234 6.76 -11.89 8.53
C ARG A 234 7.38 -10.82 7.63
N ARG A 235 6.58 -9.89 7.12
CA ARG A 235 7.05 -8.79 6.25
C ARG A 235 7.86 -7.76 7.02
N ARG A 236 7.45 -7.40 8.24
CA ARG A 236 8.25 -6.55 9.15
C ARG A 236 9.62 -7.16 9.46
N LEU A 237 9.67 -8.49 9.67
CA LEU A 237 10.91 -9.22 9.82
C LEU A 237 11.78 -9.12 8.56
N ALA A 238 11.20 -9.31 7.37
CA ALA A 238 11.93 -9.15 6.10
C ALA A 238 12.51 -7.74 5.92
N VAL A 239 11.75 -6.69 6.28
CA VAL A 239 12.24 -5.30 6.30
C VAL A 239 13.45 -5.17 7.23
N THR A 240 13.36 -5.70 8.45
CA THR A 240 14.47 -5.67 9.43
C THR A 240 15.70 -6.40 8.92
N LEU A 241 15.52 -7.59 8.33
CA LEU A 241 16.61 -8.41 7.80
C LEU A 241 17.29 -7.74 6.59
N SER A 242 16.52 -7.12 5.70
CA SER A 242 17.06 -6.41 4.53
C SER A 242 18.02 -5.28 4.92
N ARG A 243 17.71 -4.56 6.01
CA ARG A 243 18.58 -3.52 6.58
C ARG A 243 19.91 -4.08 7.04
N LEU A 244 19.92 -5.30 7.58
CA LEU A 244 21.13 -5.99 8.05
C LEU A 244 21.93 -6.66 6.92
N GLY A 245 21.51 -6.54 5.65
CA GLY A 245 22.17 -7.18 4.52
C GLY A 245 21.63 -8.57 4.18
N TYR A 246 20.61 -9.04 4.91
CA TYR A 246 19.94 -10.31 4.63
C TYR A 246 18.67 -10.04 3.83
N GLY A 247 18.80 -9.98 2.50
CA GLY A 247 17.66 -9.79 1.60
C GLY A 247 17.14 -11.09 0.97
N LEU A 248 16.04 -10.95 0.22
CA LEU A 248 15.52 -12.04 -0.63
C LEU A 248 16.64 -12.52 -1.57
N PRO A 249 16.84 -13.85 -1.71
CA PRO A 249 17.83 -14.38 -2.63
C PRO A 249 17.55 -13.82 -4.02
N LEU A 250 18.59 -13.31 -4.69
CA LEU A 250 18.49 -13.07 -6.12
C LEU A 250 18.23 -14.44 -6.75
N MET A 251 17.12 -14.60 -7.47
CA MET A 251 17.08 -15.66 -8.47
C MET A 251 18.07 -15.21 -9.54
N GLU A 252 19.24 -15.84 -9.54
CA GLU A 252 20.23 -15.78 -10.62
C GLU A 252 19.63 -16.30 -11.94
#